data_AF-A0A9D6DDD2-F1
#
_entry.id   AF-A0A9D6DDD2-F1
#
_cell.length_a   1.000
_cell.length_b   1.000
_cell.length_c   1.000
_cell.angle_alpha   90.00
_cell.angle_beta   90.00
_cell.angle_gamma   90.00
#
_symmetry.space_group_name_H-M   'P 1'
#
loop_
_entity.id
_entity.type
_entity.pdbx_description
1 polymer ?
#
loop_
_entity_poly.entity_id
_entity_poly.type
_entity_poly.pdbx_seq_one_letter_code
_entity_poly.pdbx_strand_id
1 'polypeptide(L)'
;MQPTHRSNRILLPAQSWYVYLSLLVALGLSYIPTGRLPGLPDWVAVVLAFWCVREPLRVGMGTAFVFGVLVDIGHGAAMGQFALAYVVLAYLASSVSRRVLWFPSPQQALHVLPLLLLSQIIMVVVRMVGGAEFPGWWYFLSSFSGTLLWMPLSVVLLLPQYRPVERDDNRPI
;
A
#
# COMPACT_ATOMS: atom_id res chain seq x y z
N MET A 1 -8.34 38.34 -14.04
CA MET A 1 -8.57 36.96 -14.50
C MET A 1 -7.21 36.28 -14.63
N GLN A 2 -6.80 35.47 -13.65
CA GLN A 2 -5.54 34.71 -13.74
C GLN A 2 -5.80 33.41 -14.49
N PRO A 3 -5.11 33.12 -15.61
CA PRO A 3 -5.11 31.80 -16.19
C PRO A 3 -4.24 30.91 -15.30
N THR A 4 -4.87 30.14 -14.42
CA THR A 4 -4.17 29.07 -13.70
C THR A 4 -3.90 27.95 -14.70
N HIS A 5 -2.77 28.05 -15.40
CA HIS A 5 -2.20 26.94 -16.15
C HIS A 5 -1.74 25.85 -15.16
N ARG A 6 -2.71 25.10 -14.59
CA ARG A 6 -2.43 23.78 -14.03
C ARG A 6 -2.05 22.92 -15.21
N SER A 7 -0.74 22.77 -15.43
CA SER A 7 -0.17 21.74 -16.30
C SER A 7 -0.87 20.43 -15.98
N ASN A 8 -1.75 20.00 -16.88
CA ASN A 8 -2.45 18.72 -16.78
C ASN A 8 -1.40 17.65 -17.12
N ARG A 9 -0.49 17.37 -16.18
CA ARG A 9 0.50 16.30 -16.32
C ARG A 9 -0.27 15.00 -16.29
N ILE A 10 -0.53 14.47 -17.48
CA ILE A 10 -1.05 13.13 -17.66
C ILE A 10 0.00 12.19 -17.07
N LEU A 11 -0.33 11.56 -15.94
CA LEU A 11 0.53 10.55 -15.33
C LEU A 11 0.63 9.37 -16.31
N LEU A 12 1.85 8.95 -16.61
CA LEU A 12 2.06 7.77 -17.43
C LEU A 12 1.55 6.52 -16.71
N PRO A 13 0.98 5.54 -17.44
CA PRO A 13 0.55 4.29 -16.83
C PRO A 13 1.72 3.64 -16.08
N ALA A 14 1.47 3.16 -14.86
CA ALA A 14 2.52 2.54 -14.06
C ALA A 14 3.13 1.36 -14.85
N GLN A 15 4.45 1.26 -14.95
CA GLN A 15 5.05 0.07 -15.57
C GLN A 15 4.93 -1.11 -14.61
N SER A 16 4.43 -2.26 -15.08
CA SER A 16 4.12 -3.41 -14.21
C SER A 16 5.34 -3.90 -13.41
N TRP A 17 6.55 -3.86 -14.01
CA TRP A 17 7.78 -4.25 -13.32
C TRP A 17 8.06 -3.38 -12.08
N TYR A 18 7.75 -2.07 -12.13
CA TYR A 18 7.98 -1.14 -11.02
C TYR A 18 7.04 -1.43 -9.85
N VAL A 19 5.79 -1.77 -10.16
CA VAL A 19 4.79 -2.18 -9.17
C VAL A 19 5.29 -3.39 -8.39
N TYR A 20 5.64 -4.47 -9.09
CA TYR A 20 6.14 -5.69 -8.44
C TYR A 20 7.47 -5.49 -7.74
N LEU A 21 8.38 -4.67 -8.29
CA LEU A 21 9.63 -4.32 -7.61
C LEU A 21 9.35 -3.59 -6.29
N SER A 22 8.42 -2.63 -6.28
CA SER A 22 8.07 -1.91 -5.04
C SER A 22 7.45 -2.84 -3.98
N LEU A 23 6.65 -3.83 -4.40
CA LEU A 23 6.11 -4.86 -3.50
C LEU A 23 7.21 -5.80 -2.98
N LEU A 24 8.18 -6.17 -3.82
CA LEU A 24 9.35 -6.96 -3.42
C LEU A 24 10.24 -6.19 -2.43
N VAL A 25 10.45 -4.89 -2.65
CA VAL A 25 11.16 -4.03 -1.70
C VAL A 25 10.40 -3.94 -0.37
N ALA A 26 9.07 -3.77 -0.41
CA ALA A 26 8.24 -3.77 0.78
C ALA A 26 8.31 -5.11 1.55
N LEU A 27 8.34 -6.24 0.82
CA LEU A 27 8.52 -7.57 1.39
C LEU A 27 9.89 -7.70 2.07
N GLY A 28 10.96 -7.24 1.41
CA GLY A 28 12.31 -7.23 1.99
C GLY A 28 12.39 -6.37 3.26
N LEU A 29 11.76 -5.18 3.25
CA LEU A 29 11.67 -4.32 4.44
C LEU A 29 10.94 -5.01 5.60
N SER A 30 9.93 -5.84 5.29
CA SER A 30 9.19 -6.59 6.29
C SER A 30 10.02 -7.69 6.98
N TYR A 31 11.12 -8.14 6.39
CA TYR A 31 12.01 -9.15 7.00
C TYR A 31 13.21 -8.56 7.73
N ILE A 32 13.38 -7.23 7.69
CA ILE A 32 14.43 -6.58 8.48
C ILE A 32 14.08 -6.78 9.96
N PRO A 33 14.97 -7.35 10.78
CA PRO A 33 14.71 -7.58 12.21
C PRO A 33 14.79 -6.25 12.96
N THR A 34 13.75 -5.44 12.87
CA THR A 34 13.65 -4.10 13.47
C THR A 34 13.35 -4.12 14.97
N GLY A 35 13.40 -5.29 15.61
CA GLY A 35 12.90 -5.49 16.98
C GLY A 35 11.38 -5.38 17.05
N ARG A 36 10.78 -5.81 18.16
CA ARG A 36 9.33 -5.66 18.42
C ARG A 36 8.99 -4.21 18.79
N LEU A 37 9.43 -3.25 17.98
CA LEU A 37 9.15 -1.84 18.19
C LEU A 37 7.67 -1.60 17.86
N PRO A 38 6.88 -1.18 18.85
CA PRO A 38 5.47 -0.93 18.62
C PRO A 38 5.31 0.31 17.72
N GLY A 39 4.70 0.15 16.54
CA GLY A 39 4.48 1.25 15.58
C GLY A 39 5.23 1.13 14.25
N LEU A 40 6.01 0.07 14.03
CA LEU A 40 6.49 -0.26 12.68
C LEU A 40 5.30 -0.59 11.77
N PRO A 41 5.13 0.12 10.63
CA PRO A 41 4.04 -0.15 9.72
C PRO A 41 4.25 -1.46 8.98
N ASP A 42 3.13 -2.07 8.59
CA ASP A 42 3.16 -3.17 7.63
C ASP A 42 3.44 -2.60 6.23
N TRP A 43 4.72 -2.66 5.83
CA TRP A 43 5.19 -2.13 4.54
C TRP A 43 4.45 -2.75 3.36
N VAL A 44 4.20 -4.06 3.40
CA VAL A 44 3.54 -4.77 2.31
C VAL A 44 2.08 -4.32 2.23
N ALA A 45 1.37 -4.24 3.35
CA ALA A 45 -0.02 -3.76 3.38
C ALA A 45 -0.16 -2.34 2.82
N VAL A 46 0.72 -1.41 3.20
CA VAL A 46 0.64 -0.01 2.75
C VAL A 46 0.91 0.10 1.25
N VAL A 47 1.95 -0.58 0.74
CA VAL A 47 2.29 -0.55 -0.70
C VAL A 47 1.23 -1.29 -1.52
N LEU A 48 0.69 -2.39 -1.01
CA LEU A 48 -0.40 -3.12 -1.65
C LEU A 48 -1.67 -2.26 -1.73
N ALA A 49 -2.08 -1.65 -0.63
CA ALA A 49 -3.24 -0.74 -0.60
C ALA A 49 -3.06 0.42 -1.58
N PHE A 50 -1.85 0.98 -1.67
CA PHE A 50 -1.51 2.03 -2.63
C PHE A 50 -1.76 1.62 -4.07
N TRP A 51 -1.24 0.46 -4.48
CA TRP A 51 -1.41 -0.01 -5.86
C TRP A 51 -2.83 -0.48 -6.15
N CYS A 52 -3.54 -1.09 -5.20
CA CYS A 52 -4.95 -1.43 -5.36
C CYS A 52 -5.84 -0.18 -5.53
N VAL A 53 -5.52 0.93 -4.86
CA VAL A 53 -6.25 2.20 -5.04
C VAL A 53 -5.96 2.83 -6.40
N ARG A 54 -4.72 2.77 -6.90
CA ARG A 54 -4.30 3.47 -8.13
C ARG A 54 -4.48 2.68 -9.41
N GLU A 55 -4.16 1.39 -9.36
CA GLU A 55 -4.14 0.48 -10.52
C GLU A 55 -4.89 -0.83 -10.17
N PRO A 56 -6.21 -0.75 -9.84
CA PRO A 56 -6.99 -1.91 -9.40
C PRO A 56 -7.09 -3.03 -10.44
N LEU A 57 -6.86 -2.73 -11.72
CA LEU A 57 -6.86 -3.72 -12.80
C LEU A 57 -5.57 -4.55 -12.86
N ARG A 58 -4.48 -4.07 -12.25
CA ARG A 58 -3.16 -4.72 -12.27
C ARG A 58 -2.82 -5.41 -10.96
N VAL A 59 -3.13 -4.76 -9.84
CA VAL A 59 -2.89 -5.28 -8.49
C VAL A 59 -4.24 -5.54 -7.84
N GLY A 60 -4.52 -6.81 -7.60
CA GLY A 60 -5.80 -7.26 -7.05
C GLY A 60 -5.61 -8.33 -5.97
N MET A 61 -6.66 -9.12 -5.76
CA MET A 61 -6.67 -10.17 -4.73
C MET A 61 -5.59 -11.23 -4.96
N GLY A 62 -5.33 -11.64 -6.21
CA GLY A 62 -4.33 -12.66 -6.52
C GLY A 62 -2.92 -12.25 -6.12
N THR A 63 -2.52 -11.00 -6.43
CA THR A 63 -1.23 -10.46 -5.99
C THR A 63 -1.16 -10.32 -4.48
N ALA A 64 -2.25 -9.89 -3.85
CA ALA A 64 -2.35 -9.78 -2.39
C ALA A 64 -2.17 -11.13 -1.69
N PHE A 65 -2.81 -12.18 -2.21
CA PHE A 65 -2.70 -13.54 -1.71
C PHE A 65 -1.25 -14.05 -1.79
N VAL A 66 -0.61 -13.93 -2.95
CA VAL A 66 0.78 -14.39 -3.14
C VAL A 66 1.73 -13.68 -2.19
N PHE A 67 1.66 -12.34 -2.09
CA PHE A 67 2.52 -11.59 -1.17
C PHE A 67 2.19 -11.90 0.29
N GLY A 68 0.93 -12.12 0.64
CA GLY A 68 0.56 -12.51 2.01
C GLY A 68 1.11 -13.89 2.38
N VAL A 69 1.08 -14.86 1.46
CA VAL A 69 1.72 -16.18 1.67
C VAL A 69 3.23 -16.03 1.84
N LEU A 70 3.89 -15.17 1.07
CA LEU A 70 5.32 -14.90 1.25
C LEU A 70 5.61 -14.32 2.64
N VAL A 71 4.80 -13.35 3.09
CA VAL A 71 4.93 -12.79 4.44
C VAL A 71 4.70 -13.85 5.52
N ASP A 72 3.68 -14.71 5.35
CA ASP A 72 3.40 -15.84 6.26
C ASP A 72 4.62 -16.76 6.41
N ILE A 73 5.27 -17.12 5.30
CA ILE A 73 6.47 -17.97 5.27
C ILE A 73 7.63 -17.32 6.03
N GLY A 74 7.89 -16.03 5.79
CA GLY A 74 9.05 -15.36 6.40
C GLY A 74 8.88 -15.03 7.88
N HIS A 75 7.64 -14.81 8.35
CA HIS A 75 7.36 -14.58 9.78
C HIS A 75 7.12 -15.86 10.57
N GLY A 76 7.04 -17.02 9.90
CA GLY A 76 6.62 -18.28 10.54
C GLY A 76 5.19 -18.19 11.11
N ALA A 77 4.34 -17.34 10.51
CA ALA A 77 2.95 -17.22 10.91
C ALA A 77 2.14 -18.45 10.46
N ALA A 78 0.95 -18.62 11.04
CA ALA A 78 0.01 -19.62 10.52
C ALA A 78 -0.23 -19.35 9.03
N MET A 79 0.03 -20.35 8.17
CA MET A 79 -0.14 -20.23 6.73
C MET A 79 -1.55 -19.72 6.42
N GLY A 80 -1.66 -18.50 5.89
CA GLY A 80 -2.92 -17.88 5.51
C GLY A 80 -3.34 -16.66 6.34
N GLN A 81 -2.65 -16.30 7.43
CA GLN A 81 -3.02 -15.13 8.24
C GLN A 81 -2.84 -13.83 7.44
N PHE A 82 -1.64 -13.60 6.92
CA PHE A 82 -1.35 -12.43 6.11
C PHE A 82 -2.03 -12.54 4.74
N ALA A 83 -2.09 -13.74 4.14
CA ALA A 83 -2.80 -13.95 2.88
C ALA A 83 -4.27 -13.52 2.94
N LEU A 84 -5.01 -13.92 3.99
CA LEU A 84 -6.42 -13.57 4.14
C LEU A 84 -6.60 -12.07 4.38
N ALA A 85 -5.81 -11.49 5.29
CA ALA A 85 -5.89 -10.07 5.61
C ALA A 85 -5.61 -9.19 4.37
N TYR A 86 -4.59 -9.53 3.58
CA TYR A 86 -4.24 -8.79 2.38
C TYR A 86 -5.24 -8.95 1.25
N VAL A 87 -5.87 -10.11 1.08
CA VAL A 87 -6.93 -10.30 0.08
C VAL A 87 -8.12 -9.39 0.39
N VAL A 88 -8.56 -9.32 1.64
CA VAL A 88 -9.65 -8.44 2.07
C VAL A 88 -9.26 -6.98 1.88
N LEU A 89 -8.04 -6.61 2.28
CA LEU A 89 -7.48 -5.27 2.08
C LEU A 89 -7.51 -4.88 0.59
N ALA A 90 -7.01 -5.75 -0.28
CA ALA A 90 -6.94 -5.51 -1.72
C ALA A 90 -8.32 -5.36 -2.35
N TYR A 91 -9.30 -6.19 -1.94
CA TYR A 91 -10.68 -6.07 -2.40
C TYR A 91 -11.29 -4.72 -2.03
N LEU A 92 -11.19 -4.32 -0.76
CA LEU A 92 -11.77 -3.08 -0.27
C LEU A 92 -11.05 -1.85 -0.84
N ALA A 93 -9.72 -1.88 -0.91
CA ALA A 93 -8.94 -0.82 -1.54
C ALA A 93 -9.32 -0.65 -3.02
N SER A 94 -9.52 -1.75 -3.76
CA SER A 94 -9.94 -1.71 -5.16
C SER A 94 -11.38 -1.23 -5.32
N SER A 95 -12.28 -1.54 -4.39
CA SER A 95 -13.70 -1.12 -4.48
C SER A 95 -13.88 0.38 -4.20
N VAL A 96 -13.07 0.95 -3.31
CA VAL A 96 -13.08 2.39 -2.98
C VAL A 96 -12.10 3.22 -3.82
N SER A 97 -11.26 2.57 -4.65
CA SER A 97 -10.23 3.18 -5.50
C SER A 97 -10.68 4.48 -6.18
N ARG A 98 -11.78 4.40 -6.95
CA ARG A 98 -12.33 5.53 -7.71
C ARG A 98 -12.71 6.71 -6.81
N ARG A 99 -13.24 6.46 -5.61
CA ARG A 99 -13.64 7.53 -4.66
C ARG A 99 -12.42 8.16 -4.01
N VAL A 100 -11.46 7.34 -3.58
CA VAL A 100 -10.24 7.81 -2.91
C VAL A 100 -9.42 8.71 -3.83
N LEU A 101 -9.28 8.35 -5.11
CA LEU A 101 -8.49 9.12 -6.08
C LEU A 101 -9.05 10.53 -6.37
N TRP A 102 -10.32 10.82 -6.03
CA TRP A 102 -10.88 12.17 -6.17
C TRP A 102 -10.36 13.15 -5.12
N PHE A 103 -9.84 12.63 -4.00
CA PHE A 103 -9.32 13.45 -2.91
C PHE A 103 -7.81 13.73 -3.07
N PRO A 104 -7.31 14.87 -2.57
CA PRO A 104 -5.87 15.14 -2.52
C PRO A 104 -5.14 14.13 -1.60
N SER A 105 -3.84 13.89 -1.84
CA SER A 105 -3.03 12.88 -1.12
C SER A 105 -3.22 12.87 0.41
N PRO A 106 -3.27 14.02 1.12
CA PRO A 106 -3.55 14.03 2.57
C PRO A 106 -4.89 13.43 2.97
N GLN A 107 -5.94 13.66 2.18
CA GLN A 107 -7.27 13.13 2.45
C GLN A 107 -7.39 11.66 2.03
N GLN A 108 -6.58 11.20 1.07
CA GLN A 108 -6.46 9.78 0.75
C GLN A 108 -5.95 8.98 1.94
N ALA A 109 -4.96 9.51 2.68
CA ALA A 109 -4.43 8.85 3.87
C ALA A 109 -5.55 8.53 4.90
N LEU A 110 -6.47 9.46 5.12
CA LEU A 110 -7.61 9.25 6.04
C LEU A 110 -8.52 8.08 5.62
N HIS A 111 -8.65 7.83 4.31
CA HIS A 111 -9.42 6.68 3.80
C HIS A 111 -8.65 5.36 3.88
N VAL A 112 -7.32 5.42 3.90
CA VAL A 112 -6.44 4.24 3.98
C VAL A 112 -6.35 3.72 5.41
N LEU A 113 -6.42 4.60 6.42
CA LEU A 113 -6.42 4.21 7.83
C LEU A 113 -7.42 3.10 8.19
N PRO A 114 -8.72 3.20 7.88
CA PRO A 114 -9.68 2.14 8.20
C PRO A 114 -9.38 0.83 7.45
N LEU A 115 -8.81 0.90 6.25
CA LEU A 115 -8.42 -0.29 5.47
C LEU A 115 -7.27 -1.03 6.17
N LEU A 116 -6.23 -0.31 6.61
CA LEU A 116 -5.10 -0.88 7.34
C LEU A 116 -5.53 -1.43 8.71
N LEU A 117 -6.36 -0.67 9.45
CA LEU A 117 -6.90 -1.12 10.73
C LEU A 117 -7.70 -2.41 10.57
N LEU A 118 -8.56 -2.50 9.55
CA LEU A 118 -9.33 -3.71 9.30
C LEU A 118 -8.43 -4.91 8.99
N SER A 119 -7.41 -4.73 8.16
CA SER A 119 -6.40 -5.77 7.90
C SER A 119 -5.74 -6.26 9.19
N GLN A 120 -5.37 -5.36 10.09
CA GLN A 120 -4.80 -5.71 11.39
C GLN A 120 -5.80 -6.41 12.31
N ILE A 121 -7.06 -5.97 12.35
CA ILE A 121 -8.13 -6.61 13.13
C ILE A 121 -8.28 -8.05 12.66
N ILE A 122 -8.31 -8.29 11.35
CA ILE A 122 -8.38 -9.64 10.77
C ILE A 122 -7.20 -10.49 11.24
N MET A 123 -5.97 -9.96 11.18
CA MET A 123 -4.79 -10.68 11.67
C MET A 123 -4.90 -11.05 13.15
N VAL A 124 -5.36 -10.12 13.99
CA VAL A 124 -5.54 -10.36 15.43
C VAL A 124 -6.62 -11.41 15.67
N VAL A 125 -7.76 -11.35 14.96
CA VAL A 125 -8.84 -12.33 15.06
C VAL A 125 -8.35 -13.72 14.66
N VAL A 126 -7.68 -13.85 13.51
CA VAL A 126 -7.12 -15.14 13.05
C VAL A 126 -6.13 -15.68 14.07
N ARG A 127 -5.25 -14.83 14.59
CA ARG A 127 -4.26 -15.21 15.61
C ARG A 127 -4.92 -15.69 16.91
N MET A 128 -5.95 -15.00 17.39
CA MET A 128 -6.68 -15.38 18.61
C MET A 128 -7.49 -16.66 18.43
N VAL A 129 -8.11 -16.86 17.26
CA VAL A 129 -8.77 -18.13 16.91
C VAL A 129 -7.76 -19.29 16.88
N GLY A 130 -6.51 -19.02 16.47
CA GLY A 130 -5.39 -19.95 16.56
C GLY A 130 -4.87 -20.20 17.98
N GLY A 131 -5.49 -19.62 19.02
CA GLY A 131 -5.13 -19.84 20.43
C GLY A 131 -4.03 -18.93 20.96
N ALA A 132 -3.59 -17.93 20.20
CA ALA A 132 -2.59 -16.98 20.68
C ALA A 132 -3.21 -15.81 21.47
N GLU A 133 -2.45 -15.25 22.40
CA GLU A 133 -2.89 -14.15 23.25
C GLU A 133 -3.05 -12.83 22.49
N PHE A 134 -3.94 -11.97 22.98
CA PHE A 134 -4.13 -10.62 22.42
C PHE A 134 -2.82 -9.82 22.49
N PRO A 135 -2.32 -9.27 21.36
CA PRO A 135 -1.02 -8.57 21.33
C PRO A 135 -1.03 -7.19 22.02
N GLY A 136 -2.19 -6.72 22.49
CA GLY A 136 -2.35 -5.41 23.11
C GLY A 136 -2.80 -4.32 22.13
N TRP A 137 -3.35 -3.23 22.65
CA TRP A 137 -3.84 -2.10 21.86
C TRP A 137 -2.74 -1.39 21.05
N TRP A 138 -1.51 -1.45 21.53
CA TRP A 138 -0.38 -0.81 20.87
C TRP A 138 -0.02 -1.45 19.52
N TYR A 139 -0.50 -2.67 19.26
CA TYR A 139 -0.39 -3.33 17.96
C TYR A 139 -1.02 -2.49 16.83
N PHE A 140 -2.09 -1.75 17.10
CA PHE A 140 -2.78 -0.95 16.10
C PHE A 140 -2.04 0.34 15.71
N LEU A 141 -1.01 0.72 16.48
CA LEU A 141 -0.22 1.93 16.18
C LEU A 141 0.48 1.84 14.81
N SER A 142 0.74 0.63 14.31
CA SER A 142 1.31 0.42 12.97
C SER A 142 0.37 0.83 11.83
N SER A 143 -0.96 0.77 12.01
CA SER A 143 -1.89 1.32 11.01
C SER A 143 -1.82 2.83 10.94
N PHE A 144 -1.61 3.50 12.08
CA PHE A 144 -1.42 4.95 12.13
C PHE A 144 -0.10 5.37 11.50
N SER A 145 0.99 4.66 11.79
CA SER A 145 2.27 4.93 11.14
C SER A 145 2.22 4.64 9.64
N GLY A 146 1.54 3.58 9.21
CA GLY A 146 1.35 3.24 7.80
C GLY A 146 0.53 4.31 7.07
N THR A 147 -0.47 4.87 7.74
CA THR A 147 -1.25 6.00 7.24
C THR A 147 -0.41 7.27 7.11
N LEU A 148 0.43 7.56 8.11
CA LEU A 148 1.33 8.71 8.07
C LEU A 148 2.34 8.58 6.91
N LEU A 149 2.80 7.35 6.63
CA LEU A 149 3.68 7.05 5.51
C LEU A 149 3.01 7.12 4.14
N TRP A 150 1.67 7.25 4.06
CA TRP A 150 0.97 7.35 2.79
C TRP A 150 1.48 8.52 1.94
N MET A 151 1.70 9.69 2.54
CA MET A 151 2.19 10.87 1.83
C MET A 151 3.58 10.65 1.21
N PRO A 152 4.64 10.30 1.98
CA PRO A 152 5.97 10.09 1.39
C PRO A 152 5.96 8.94 0.39
N LEU A 153 5.26 7.83 0.67
CA LEU A 153 5.14 6.72 -0.28
C LEU A 153 4.44 7.14 -1.56
N SER A 154 3.41 7.99 -1.47
CA SER A 154 2.71 8.48 -2.66
C SER A 154 3.60 9.28 -3.59
N VAL A 155 4.57 10.03 -3.05
CA VAL A 155 5.56 10.75 -3.85
C VAL A 155 6.54 9.77 -4.47
N VAL A 156 7.14 8.89 -3.65
CA VAL A 156 8.17 7.93 -4.09
C VAL A 156 7.65 6.96 -5.15
N LEU A 157 6.47 6.37 -4.93
CA LEU A 157 5.88 5.40 -5.86
C LEU A 157 5.38 6.07 -7.15
N LEU A 158 5.13 7.38 -7.12
CA LEU A 158 4.81 8.16 -8.32
C LEU A 158 6.04 8.71 -9.07
N LEU A 159 7.24 8.70 -8.48
CA LEU A 159 8.44 9.28 -9.12
C LEU A 159 8.65 8.83 -10.57
N PRO A 160 8.48 7.55 -10.95
CA PRO A 160 8.63 7.13 -12.33
C PRO A 160 7.55 7.70 -13.26
N GLN A 161 6.34 7.95 -12.75
CA GLN A 161 5.22 8.48 -13.53
C GLN A 161 5.34 9.99 -13.79
N TYR A 162 6.20 10.68 -13.04
CA TYR A 162 6.50 12.11 -13.25
C TYR A 162 7.54 12.36 -14.35
N ARG A 163 8.06 11.32 -15.01
CA ARG A 163 8.98 11.47 -16.15
C ARG A 163 8.23 12.15 -17.31
N PRO A 164 8.73 13.28 -17.84
CA PRO A 164 8.11 13.94 -18.98
C PRO A 164 8.07 12.99 -20.18
N VAL A 165 6.92 12.96 -20.86
CA VAL A 165 6.74 12.30 -22.16
C VAL A 165 7.61 13.05 -23.15
N GLU A 166 8.76 12.46 -23.49
CA GLU A 166 9.78 12.89 -24.46
C GLU A 166 10.21 14.36 -24.43
N ARG A 167 11.53 14.56 -24.33
CA ARG A 167 12.14 15.85 -24.65
C ARG A 167 11.95 16.04 -26.15
N ASP A 168 11.05 16.94 -26.54
CA ASP A 168 10.94 17.37 -27.93
C ASP A 168 12.25 18.07 -28.32
N ASP A 169 13.20 17.29 -28.83
CA ASP A 169 14.50 17.76 -29.30
C ASP A 169 14.37 18.71 -30.50
N ASN A 170 13.15 18.86 -31.04
CA ASN A 170 12.82 19.72 -32.17
C ASN A 170 12.03 20.97 -31.77
N ARG A 171 11.88 21.28 -30.47
CA ARG A 171 11.21 22.51 -30.04
C ARG A 171 12.09 23.73 -30.43
N PRO A 172 11.64 24.61 -31.34
CA PRO A 172 12.39 25.81 -31.67
C PRO A 172 12.45 26.71 -30.44
N ILE A 173 13.68 27.14 -30.11
CA ILE A 173 13.99 28.12 -29.06
C ILE A 173 13.42 29.51 -29.39
#